data_AF-X1I1G9-F1
#
_entry.id   AF-X1I1G9-F1
#
_cell.length_a   1.000
_cell.length_b   1.000
_cell.length_c   1.000
_cell.angle_alpha   90.00
_cell.angle_beta   90.00
_cell.angle_gamma   90.00
#
_symmetry.space_group_name_H-M   'P 1'
#
loop_
_entity.id
_entity.type
_entity.pdbx_description
1 polymer ?
#
loop_
_entity_poly.entity_id
_entity_poly.type
_entity_poly.pdbx_seq_one_letter_code
_entity_poly.pdbx_strand_id
1 'polypeptide(L)'
;MKKTTRFVIWICSKFTRKEIEQIIQGLIEVLTNRNPEVKPKDDFKEKHPNYRNFFVDPEPPLKAPPQKAPKLNWKELLSNYQKEKGHPLLPVNNKDPETKAPKGSLCRVCGAKAEYLYFNDGKKRSQLKCKVCSSLSQVHPRHRNKARYFCPHCGHSLYLWKERKDVSIYKCDNDKCSHFLANKAKLNFAEKLLTKVKSSQFKLRYQYRDYHFTQDQLRHSAPEEKDVSCLFKIHNS
;
A
#
# COMPACT_ATOMS: atom_id res chain seq x y z
N MET A 1 -28.22 -27.23 -19.81
CA MET A 1 -29.42 -26.53 -19.27
C MET A 1 -29.02 -25.49 -18.23
N LYS A 2 -29.64 -24.29 -18.23
CA LYS A 2 -29.40 -23.25 -17.22
C LYS A 2 -29.86 -23.73 -15.82
N LYS A 3 -29.20 -23.27 -14.75
CA LYS A 3 -29.58 -23.60 -13.34
C LYS A 3 -31.06 -23.34 -13.06
N THR A 4 -31.57 -22.22 -13.57
CA THR A 4 -32.99 -21.84 -13.43
C THR A 4 -33.94 -22.81 -14.11
N THR A 5 -33.61 -23.31 -15.30
CA THR A 5 -34.43 -24.30 -16.02
C THR A 5 -34.52 -25.62 -15.25
N ARG A 6 -33.41 -26.09 -14.67
CA ARG A 6 -33.41 -27.29 -13.83
C ARG A 6 -34.27 -27.11 -12.57
N PHE A 7 -34.22 -25.92 -11.97
CA PHE A 7 -35.03 -25.59 -10.81
C PHE A 7 -36.53 -25.56 -11.12
N VAL A 8 -36.92 -24.98 -12.26
CA VAL A 8 -38.32 -24.99 -12.71
C VAL A 8 -38.83 -26.42 -12.92
N ILE A 9 -38.06 -27.28 -13.59
CA ILE A 9 -38.43 -28.69 -13.77
C ILE A 9 -38.56 -29.40 -12.42
N TRP A 10 -37.64 -29.14 -11.49
CA TRP A 10 -37.69 -29.71 -10.15
C TRP A 10 -38.95 -29.28 -9.39
N ILE A 11 -39.32 -27.99 -9.42
CA ILE A 11 -40.57 -27.50 -8.82
C ILE A 11 -41.77 -28.22 -9.44
N CYS A 12 -41.87 -28.27 -10.77
CA CYS A 12 -42.98 -28.94 -11.46
C CYS A 12 -43.05 -30.44 -11.18
N SER A 13 -41.95 -31.07 -10.76
CA SER A 13 -41.92 -32.49 -10.36
C SER A 13 -42.31 -32.74 -8.89
N LYS A 14 -42.39 -31.69 -8.06
CA LYS A 14 -42.56 -31.81 -6.61
C LYS A 14 -43.84 -31.18 -6.07
N PHE A 15 -44.42 -30.22 -6.78
CA PHE A 15 -45.56 -29.44 -6.30
C PHE A 15 -46.75 -29.52 -7.25
N THR A 16 -47.95 -29.45 -6.70
CA THR A 16 -49.20 -29.32 -7.45
C THR A 16 -49.35 -27.91 -8.02
N ARG A 17 -50.25 -27.73 -8.99
CA ARG A 17 -50.52 -26.41 -9.61
C ARG A 17 -50.85 -25.32 -8.56
N LYS A 18 -51.69 -25.63 -7.56
CA LYS A 18 -52.08 -24.67 -6.52
C LYS A 18 -50.90 -24.26 -5.64
N GLU A 19 -50.05 -25.21 -5.26
CA GLU A 19 -48.84 -24.93 -4.48
C GLU A 19 -47.83 -24.11 -5.30
N ILE A 20 -47.71 -24.37 -6.60
CA ILE A 20 -46.87 -23.57 -7.50
C ILE A 20 -47.39 -22.13 -7.59
N GLU A 21 -48.71 -21.93 -7.72
CA GLU A 21 -49.33 -20.60 -7.72
C GLU A 21 -49.04 -19.85 -6.40
N GLN A 22 -49.09 -20.54 -5.25
CA GLN A 22 -48.70 -19.96 -3.94
C GLN A 22 -47.21 -19.60 -3.87
N ILE A 23 -46.31 -20.45 -4.37
CA ILE A 23 -44.88 -20.18 -4.43
C ILE A 23 -44.61 -18.95 -5.30
N ILE A 24 -45.25 -18.84 -6.47
CA ILE A 24 -45.12 -17.69 -7.37
C ILE A 24 -45.58 -16.41 -6.66
N GLN A 25 -46.72 -16.45 -5.97
CA GLN A 25 -47.25 -15.30 -5.23
C GLN A 25 -46.28 -14.83 -4.14
N GLY A 26 -45.73 -15.76 -3.35
CA GLY A 26 -44.71 -15.44 -2.34
C GLY A 26 -43.43 -14.85 -2.94
N LEU A 27 -42.98 -15.35 -4.09
CA LEU A 27 -41.82 -14.79 -4.80
C LEU A 27 -42.11 -13.37 -5.34
N ILE A 28 -43.31 -13.11 -5.86
CA ILE A 28 -43.73 -11.76 -6.29
C ILE A 28 -43.74 -10.80 -5.09
N GLU A 29 -44.23 -11.23 -3.93
CA GLU A 29 -44.21 -10.43 -2.70
C GLU A 29 -42.79 -10.10 -2.23
N VAL A 30 -41.87 -11.06 -2.31
CA VAL A 30 -40.46 -10.84 -2.03
C VAL A 30 -39.83 -9.86 -3.03
N LEU A 31 -40.11 -9.99 -4.33
CA LEU A 31 -39.60 -9.09 -5.37
C LEU A 31 -40.16 -7.67 -5.28
N THR A 32 -41.40 -7.53 -4.78
CA THR A 32 -42.04 -6.23 -4.54
C THR A 32 -41.71 -5.63 -3.17
N ASN A 33 -40.78 -6.24 -2.42
CA ASN A 33 -40.40 -5.85 -1.05
C ASN A 33 -41.58 -5.81 -0.05
N ARG A 34 -42.66 -6.57 -0.29
CA ARG A 34 -43.81 -6.67 0.62
C ARG A 34 -43.55 -7.59 1.81
N ASN A 35 -42.53 -8.45 1.73
CA ASN A 35 -42.05 -9.26 2.84
C ASN A 35 -40.62 -8.81 3.25
N PRO A 36 -40.45 -8.15 4.41
CA PRO A 36 -39.14 -7.65 4.86
C PRO A 36 -38.21 -8.74 5.40
N GLU A 37 -38.74 -9.90 5.79
CA GLU A 37 -37.97 -10.99 6.41
C GLU A 37 -37.21 -11.83 5.40
N VAL A 38 -37.75 -11.97 4.19
CA VAL A 38 -37.16 -12.79 3.13
C VAL A 38 -36.76 -11.89 1.96
N LYS A 39 -35.45 -11.80 1.71
CA LYS A 39 -34.90 -11.01 0.59
C LYS A 39 -34.16 -11.90 -0.40
N PRO A 40 -34.18 -11.58 -1.70
CA PRO A 40 -33.34 -12.26 -2.67
C PRO A 40 -31.86 -12.16 -2.25
N LYS A 41 -31.07 -13.16 -2.66
CA LYS A 41 -29.62 -13.09 -2.49
C LYS A 41 -29.11 -11.82 -3.18
N ASP A 42 -28.40 -10.99 -2.42
CA ASP A 42 -27.74 -9.81 -2.95
C ASP A 42 -26.59 -10.22 -3.88
N ASP A 43 -26.59 -9.66 -5.10
CA ASP A 43 -25.55 -9.84 -6.11
C ASP A 43 -24.43 -8.79 -6.01
N PHE A 44 -24.48 -7.93 -4.98
CA PHE A 44 -23.51 -6.86 -4.77
C PHE A 44 -22.07 -7.36 -4.77
N LYS A 45 -21.78 -8.50 -4.12
CA LYS A 45 -20.43 -9.06 -4.06
C LYS A 45 -19.96 -9.61 -5.42
N GLU A 46 -20.88 -10.13 -6.24
CA GLU A 46 -20.61 -10.59 -7.59
C GLU A 46 -20.28 -9.39 -8.52
N LYS A 47 -20.97 -8.26 -8.31
CA LYS A 47 -20.70 -6.98 -9.00
C LYS A 47 -19.46 -6.23 -8.47
N HIS A 48 -19.06 -6.48 -7.22
CA HIS A 48 -17.95 -5.79 -6.54
C HIS A 48 -16.98 -6.79 -5.88
N PRO A 49 -16.26 -7.60 -6.68
CA PRO A 49 -15.39 -8.66 -6.16
C PRO A 49 -14.31 -8.13 -5.19
N ASN A 50 -13.79 -6.91 -5.42
CA ASN A 50 -12.73 -6.30 -4.61
C ASN A 50 -13.25 -5.58 -3.35
N TYR A 51 -14.56 -5.40 -3.21
CA TYR A 51 -15.14 -4.73 -2.03
C TYR A 51 -15.02 -5.60 -0.77
N ARG A 52 -14.52 -5.02 0.32
CA ARG A 52 -14.27 -5.71 1.61
C ARG A 52 -13.44 -6.98 1.46
N ASN A 53 -12.58 -7.04 0.44
CA ASN A 53 -11.66 -8.16 0.27
C ASN A 53 -10.46 -7.97 1.21
N PHE A 54 -10.38 -8.78 2.27
CA PHE A 54 -9.28 -8.75 3.22
C PHE A 54 -8.20 -9.76 2.81
N PHE A 55 -6.96 -9.29 2.76
CA PHE A 55 -5.78 -10.13 2.64
C PHE A 55 -4.61 -9.52 3.44
N VAL A 56 -3.64 -10.35 3.82
CA VAL A 56 -2.41 -9.90 4.47
C VAL A 56 -1.33 -9.79 3.40
N ASP A 57 -0.56 -8.70 3.43
CA ASP A 57 0.55 -8.53 2.49
C ASP A 57 1.66 -9.53 2.88
N PRO A 58 2.11 -10.41 1.95
CA PRO A 58 3.03 -11.50 2.29
C PRO A 58 4.49 -11.03 2.43
N GLU A 59 4.87 -9.97 1.72
CA GLU A 59 6.23 -9.44 1.72
C GLU A 59 6.52 -8.67 3.01
N PRO A 60 7.64 -8.94 3.71
CA PRO A 60 8.05 -8.13 4.84
C PRO A 60 8.51 -6.74 4.38
N PRO A 61 8.40 -5.71 5.25
CA PRO A 61 8.89 -4.38 4.93
C PRO A 61 10.42 -4.35 4.94
N LEU A 62 10.98 -3.38 4.23
CA LEU A 62 12.42 -3.12 4.31
C LEU A 62 12.72 -2.42 5.65
N LYS A 63 13.79 -2.84 6.33
CA LYS A 63 14.27 -2.22 7.59
C LYS A 63 15.17 -1.00 7.35
N ALA A 64 15.59 -0.79 6.12
CA ALA A 64 16.40 0.33 5.68
C ALA A 64 15.81 0.89 4.38
N PRO A 65 15.99 2.20 4.08
CA PRO A 65 15.61 2.72 2.80
C PRO A 65 16.40 2.00 1.69
N PRO A 66 15.83 1.83 0.49
CA PRO A 66 16.60 1.31 -0.64
C PRO A 66 17.87 2.16 -0.83
N GLN A 67 18.94 1.52 -1.29
CA GLN A 67 20.27 2.14 -1.40
C GLN A 67 20.16 3.53 -2.04
N LYS A 68 20.73 4.52 -1.35
CA LYS A 68 20.80 5.89 -1.87
C LYS A 68 21.57 5.86 -3.19
N ALA A 69 21.21 6.76 -4.11
CA ALA A 69 21.92 6.96 -5.36
C ALA A 69 23.45 6.93 -5.14
N PRO A 70 24.22 6.32 -6.06
CA PRO A 70 25.66 6.17 -5.89
C PRO A 70 26.30 7.52 -5.58
N LYS A 71 27.25 7.53 -4.65
CA LYS A 71 28.08 8.72 -4.40
C LYS A 71 28.89 8.96 -5.67
N LEU A 72 28.58 10.05 -6.36
CA LEU A 72 29.34 10.49 -7.52
C LEU A 72 30.65 11.15 -7.05
N ASN A 73 31.64 11.24 -7.94
CA ASN A 73 32.86 11.99 -7.68
C ASN A 73 32.86 13.27 -8.53
N TRP A 74 32.80 14.44 -7.88
CA TRP A 74 32.75 15.72 -8.58
C TRP A 74 33.96 15.97 -9.48
N LYS A 75 35.15 15.44 -9.15
CA LYS A 75 36.35 15.59 -9.98
C LYS A 75 36.21 14.85 -11.31
N GLU A 76 35.67 13.63 -11.27
CA GLU A 76 35.38 12.84 -12.46
C GLU A 76 34.29 13.52 -13.31
N LEU A 77 33.23 14.03 -12.67
CA LEU A 77 32.18 14.76 -13.37
C LEU A 77 32.71 16.01 -14.08
N LEU A 78 33.64 16.76 -13.47
CA LEU A 78 34.29 17.91 -14.10
C LEU A 78 35.17 17.49 -15.29
N SER A 79 35.94 16.41 -15.14
CA SER A 79 36.78 15.89 -16.22
C SER A 79 35.94 15.43 -17.42
N ASN A 80 34.84 14.71 -17.17
CA ASN A 80 33.92 14.26 -18.22
C ASN A 80 33.25 15.46 -18.91
N TYR A 81 32.79 16.44 -18.14
CA TYR A 81 32.23 17.67 -18.72
C TYR A 81 33.23 18.39 -19.64
N GLN A 82 34.48 18.52 -19.22
CA GLN A 82 35.51 19.18 -20.03
C GLN A 82 35.81 18.41 -21.32
N LYS A 83 35.87 17.07 -21.26
CA LYS A 83 36.04 16.22 -22.44
C LYS A 83 34.88 16.37 -23.42
N GLU A 84 33.65 16.45 -22.92
CA GLU A 84 32.43 16.55 -23.74
C GLU A 84 32.21 17.94 -24.34
N LYS A 85 32.50 19.01 -23.59
CA LYS A 85 32.21 20.40 -23.99
C LYS A 85 33.42 21.16 -24.54
N GLY A 86 34.62 20.63 -24.40
CA GLY A 86 35.86 21.26 -24.83
C GLY A 86 36.34 22.42 -23.94
N HIS A 87 35.65 22.69 -22.81
CA HIS A 87 36.03 23.74 -21.87
C HIS A 87 35.68 23.35 -20.42
N PRO A 88 36.40 23.88 -19.41
CA PRO A 88 36.14 23.56 -18.02
C PRO A 88 34.79 24.15 -17.53
N LEU A 89 34.14 23.44 -16.60
CA LEU A 89 32.98 23.98 -15.89
C LEU A 89 33.44 24.96 -14.81
N LEU A 90 33.16 26.24 -15.01
CA LEU A 90 33.50 27.28 -14.05
C LEU A 90 32.65 27.16 -12.76
N PRO A 91 33.18 27.61 -11.61
CA PRO A 91 32.41 27.79 -10.39
C PRO A 91 31.16 28.67 -10.56
N VAL A 92 30.32 28.74 -9.53
CA VAL A 92 29.18 29.65 -9.53
C VAL A 92 29.69 31.09 -9.39
N ASN A 93 29.27 31.96 -10.30
CA ASN A 93 29.52 33.39 -10.19
C ASN A 93 28.42 34.04 -9.32
N ASN A 94 28.72 34.25 -8.04
CA ASN A 94 27.82 34.92 -7.10
C ASN A 94 28.09 36.43 -7.12
N LYS A 95 27.17 37.21 -7.73
CA LYS A 95 27.24 38.67 -7.77
C LYS A 95 27.08 39.31 -6.38
N ASP A 96 26.23 38.73 -5.54
CA ASP A 96 25.94 39.18 -4.19
C ASP A 96 26.63 38.27 -3.15
N PRO A 97 27.51 38.79 -2.26
CA PRO A 97 28.13 38.02 -1.19
C PRO A 97 27.15 37.28 -0.28
N GLU A 98 25.95 37.82 -0.04
CA GLU A 98 24.94 37.18 0.82
C GLU A 98 24.33 35.93 0.19
N THR A 99 24.43 35.79 -1.14
CA THR A 99 23.91 34.63 -1.88
C THR A 99 24.91 33.49 -1.98
N LYS A 100 26.10 33.63 -1.38
CA LYS A 100 27.09 32.56 -1.36
C LYS A 100 26.60 31.41 -0.47
N ALA A 101 26.81 30.18 -0.94
CA ALA A 101 26.60 29.01 -0.11
C ALA A 101 27.47 29.10 1.17
N PRO A 102 26.98 28.62 2.32
CA PRO A 102 27.74 28.66 3.57
C PRO A 102 29.13 28.03 3.41
N LYS A 103 30.16 28.67 3.98
CA LYS A 103 31.54 28.16 3.93
C LYS A 103 31.61 26.73 4.47
N GLY A 104 32.39 25.88 3.80
CA GLY A 104 32.51 24.45 4.15
C GLY A 104 31.36 23.55 3.68
N SER A 105 30.33 24.10 3.01
CA SER A 105 29.26 23.30 2.43
C SER A 105 29.79 22.35 1.34
N LEU A 106 29.30 21.11 1.35
CA LEU A 106 29.62 20.09 0.36
C LEU A 106 28.34 19.51 -0.25
N CYS A 107 28.39 19.17 -1.53
CA CYS A 107 27.33 18.42 -2.17
C CYS A 107 27.22 17.01 -1.55
N ARG A 108 26.03 16.64 -1.07
CA ARG A 108 25.78 15.31 -0.47
C ARG A 108 25.82 14.14 -1.46
N VAL A 109 25.72 14.43 -2.76
CA VAL A 109 25.69 13.43 -3.83
C VAL A 109 27.08 13.26 -4.44
N CYS A 110 27.70 14.34 -4.91
CA CYS A 110 28.99 14.27 -5.63
C CYS A 110 30.22 14.76 -4.85
N GLY A 111 30.03 15.37 -3.67
CA GLY A 111 31.14 15.96 -2.88
C GLY A 111 31.69 17.29 -3.40
N ALA A 112 31.05 17.93 -4.40
CA ALA A 112 31.47 19.24 -4.89
C ALA A 112 31.49 20.29 -3.77
N LYS A 113 32.52 21.15 -3.80
CA LYS A 113 32.75 22.23 -2.82
C LYS A 113 31.70 23.35 -2.93
N ALA A 114 31.62 24.18 -1.89
CA ALA A 114 30.72 25.33 -1.79
C ALA A 114 30.76 26.28 -3.01
N GLU A 115 31.92 26.41 -3.67
CA GLU A 115 32.11 27.21 -4.89
C GLU A 115 31.22 26.77 -6.07
N TYR A 116 30.80 25.50 -6.07
CA TYR A 116 29.90 24.93 -7.07
C TYR A 116 28.46 24.81 -6.58
N LEU A 117 28.13 25.38 -5.41
CA LEU A 117 26.80 25.36 -4.81
C LEU A 117 26.18 26.75 -4.87
N TYR A 118 24.87 26.80 -5.10
CA TYR A 118 24.12 28.06 -5.12
C TYR A 118 22.70 27.88 -4.58
N PHE A 119 22.10 28.94 -4.07
CA PHE A 119 20.71 28.89 -3.61
C PHE A 119 19.73 28.74 -4.77
N ASN A 120 18.83 27.76 -4.65
CA ASN A 120 17.84 27.42 -5.68
C ASN A 120 16.52 28.20 -5.50
N ASP A 121 16.24 28.67 -4.30
CA ASP A 121 14.95 29.23 -3.87
C ASP A 121 14.98 30.74 -3.59
N GLY A 122 15.90 31.46 -4.23
CA GLY A 122 15.99 32.92 -4.19
C GLY A 122 16.15 33.46 -2.77
N LYS A 123 15.28 34.39 -2.36
CA LYS A 123 15.32 35.04 -1.03
C LYS A 123 15.13 34.07 0.14
N LYS A 124 14.48 32.91 -0.07
CA LYS A 124 14.25 31.93 1.01
C LYS A 124 15.54 31.25 1.47
N ARG A 125 16.53 31.14 0.57
CA ARG A 125 17.88 30.63 0.84
C ARG A 125 17.89 29.32 1.67
N SER A 126 16.90 28.44 1.46
CA SER A 126 16.75 27.21 2.24
C SER A 126 17.28 25.98 1.51
N GLN A 127 17.40 26.06 0.18
CA GLN A 127 17.80 24.95 -0.67
C GLN A 127 19.03 25.30 -1.51
N LEU A 128 20.08 24.49 -1.42
CA LEU A 128 21.25 24.54 -2.29
C LEU A 128 21.11 23.59 -3.47
N LYS A 129 21.49 24.06 -4.66
CA LYS A 129 21.64 23.25 -5.87
C LYS A 129 23.13 23.16 -6.25
N CYS A 130 23.56 21.96 -6.62
CA CYS A 130 24.92 21.73 -7.09
C CYS A 130 25.01 21.99 -8.61
N LYS A 131 25.93 22.84 -9.05
CA LYS A 131 26.18 23.10 -10.47
C LYS A 131 26.78 21.89 -11.20
N VAL A 132 27.52 21.02 -10.49
CA VAL A 132 28.21 19.85 -11.08
C VAL A 132 27.26 18.70 -11.37
N CYS A 133 26.43 18.30 -10.40
CA CYS A 133 25.54 17.13 -10.54
C CYS A 133 24.05 17.49 -10.52
N SER A 134 23.69 18.77 -10.47
CA SER A 134 22.30 19.27 -10.36
C SER A 134 21.52 18.83 -9.11
N SER A 135 22.15 18.12 -8.17
CA SER A 135 21.48 17.63 -6.96
C SER A 135 21.04 18.78 -6.05
N LEU A 136 19.89 18.60 -5.40
CA LEU A 136 19.33 19.54 -4.43
C LEU A 136 19.61 19.07 -2.99
N SER A 137 19.92 20.01 -2.11
CA SER A 137 20.11 19.77 -0.68
C SER A 137 19.54 20.91 0.15
N GLN A 138 19.09 20.63 1.37
CA GLN A 138 18.59 21.64 2.30
C GLN A 138 19.73 22.15 3.18
N VAL A 139 19.81 23.46 3.40
CA VAL A 139 20.83 24.08 4.29
C VAL A 139 20.64 23.64 5.72
N HIS A 140 19.40 23.70 6.20
CA HIS A 140 18.96 23.19 7.49
C HIS A 140 18.00 22.02 7.24
N PRO A 141 18.51 20.78 7.13
CA PRO A 141 17.65 19.63 6.96
C PRO A 141 16.73 19.54 8.17
N ARG A 142 15.41 19.55 7.95
CA ARG A 142 14.46 19.19 9.01
C ARG A 142 14.81 17.80 9.51
N HIS A 143 14.88 17.63 10.83
CA HIS A 143 15.03 16.31 11.45
C HIS A 143 13.83 15.46 11.03
N ARG A 144 14.05 14.53 10.10
CA ARG A 144 13.04 13.52 9.77
C ARG A 144 13.27 12.37 10.72
N ASN A 145 12.26 12.03 11.50
CA ASN A 145 12.26 10.78 12.27
C ASN A 145 12.62 9.65 11.31
N LYS A 146 13.62 8.85 11.69
CA LYS A 146 14.04 7.69 10.90
C LYS A 146 12.86 6.73 10.88
N ALA A 147 12.28 6.53 9.70
CA ALA A 147 11.24 5.53 9.54
C ALA A 147 11.82 4.14 9.88
N ARG A 148 11.10 3.39 10.71
CA ARG A 148 11.48 2.02 11.11
C ARG A 148 11.34 1.03 9.96
N TYR A 149 10.36 1.27 9.09
CA TYR A 149 9.98 0.39 7.99
C TYR A 149 9.78 1.18 6.69
N PHE A 150 10.09 0.53 5.57
CA PHE A 150 9.88 1.07 4.22
C PHE A 150 9.09 0.07 3.37
N CYS A 151 8.29 0.59 2.43
CA CYS A 151 7.48 -0.20 1.53
C CYS A 151 8.38 -1.05 0.61
N PRO A 152 8.17 -2.38 0.52
CA PRO A 152 8.98 -3.23 -0.35
C PRO A 152 8.82 -2.89 -1.84
N HIS A 153 7.64 -2.39 -2.24
CA HIS A 153 7.33 -2.11 -3.64
C HIS A 153 7.85 -0.76 -4.16
N CYS A 154 8.05 0.24 -3.29
CA CYS A 154 8.45 1.58 -3.73
C CYS A 154 9.54 2.24 -2.88
N GLY A 155 9.98 1.58 -1.79
CA GLY A 155 11.00 2.09 -0.89
C GLY A 155 10.59 3.32 -0.06
N HIS A 156 9.34 3.76 -0.16
CA HIS A 156 8.85 4.89 0.62
C HIS A 156 8.73 4.54 2.09
N SER A 157 9.01 5.48 2.99
CA SER A 157 8.85 5.29 4.44
C SER A 157 7.40 4.94 4.76
N LEU A 158 7.18 3.90 5.55
CA LEU A 158 5.85 3.61 6.08
C LEU A 158 5.57 4.50 7.29
N TYR A 159 4.33 4.95 7.41
CA TYR A 159 3.86 5.66 8.58
C TYR A 159 3.09 4.72 9.51
N LEU A 160 3.14 4.99 10.81
CA LEU A 160 2.32 4.27 11.80
C LEU A 160 0.85 4.69 11.61
N TRP A 161 0.01 3.75 11.19
CA TRP A 161 -1.40 3.99 10.90
C TRP A 161 -2.30 3.72 12.10
N LYS A 162 -2.08 2.62 12.82
CA LYS A 162 -2.83 2.24 14.02
C LYS A 162 -1.88 1.59 15.01
N GLU A 163 -2.09 1.89 16.28
CA GLU A 163 -1.35 1.30 17.38
C GLU A 163 -2.33 0.67 18.36
N ARG A 164 -2.03 -0.53 18.79
CA ARG A 164 -2.78 -1.32 19.77
C ARG A 164 -1.76 -1.98 20.69
N LYS A 165 -2.21 -2.44 21.86
CA LYS A 165 -1.37 -3.12 22.85
C LYS A 165 -0.49 -4.23 22.24
N ASP A 166 -1.08 -5.04 21.36
CA ASP A 166 -0.42 -6.24 20.82
C ASP A 166 0.09 -6.08 19.39
N VAL A 167 -0.20 -4.94 18.73
CA VAL A 167 0.14 -4.75 17.32
C VAL A 167 0.24 -3.28 16.90
N SER A 168 1.33 -2.97 16.19
CA SER A 168 1.52 -1.73 15.45
C SER A 168 1.30 -1.97 13.96
N ILE A 169 0.39 -1.21 13.34
CA ILE A 169 0.05 -1.33 11.93
C ILE A 169 0.65 -0.14 11.17
N TYR A 170 1.54 -0.44 10.24
CA TYR A 170 2.17 0.52 9.35
C TYR A 170 1.53 0.48 7.97
N LYS A 171 1.52 1.62 7.27
CA LYS A 171 0.90 1.75 5.94
C LYS A 171 1.75 2.60 5.01
N CYS A 172 1.74 2.25 3.73
CA CYS A 172 2.33 3.07 2.67
C CYS A 172 1.32 4.14 2.25
N ASP A 173 1.72 5.41 2.26
CA ASP A 173 0.94 6.58 1.80
C ASP A 173 1.32 7.05 0.39
N ASN A 174 2.42 6.56 -0.18
CA ASN A 174 2.87 6.96 -1.52
C ASN A 174 1.84 6.63 -2.63
N ASP A 175 1.29 7.67 -3.26
CA ASP A 175 0.35 7.56 -4.40
C ASP A 175 0.99 7.07 -5.70
N LYS A 176 2.32 7.17 -5.79
CA LYS A 176 3.09 6.66 -6.94
C LYS A 176 3.60 5.22 -6.72
N CYS A 177 3.19 4.57 -5.63
CA CYS A 177 3.58 3.21 -5.34
C CYS A 177 3.01 2.24 -6.38
N SER A 178 3.87 1.42 -6.99
CA SER A 178 3.51 0.40 -7.99
C SER A 178 2.39 -0.52 -7.49
N HIS A 179 2.48 -0.99 -6.26
CA HIS A 179 1.44 -1.84 -5.64
C HIS A 179 0.09 -1.14 -5.51
N PHE A 180 0.08 0.13 -5.11
CA PHE A 180 -1.16 0.91 -5.01
C PHE A 180 -1.80 1.12 -6.38
N LEU A 181 -0.99 1.50 -7.38
CA LEU A 181 -1.46 1.73 -8.75
C LEU A 181 -1.99 0.43 -9.37
N ALA A 182 -1.28 -0.69 -9.19
CA ALA A 182 -1.71 -1.99 -9.67
C ALA A 182 -3.06 -2.41 -9.07
N ASN A 183 -3.23 -2.30 -7.75
CA ASN A 183 -4.50 -2.65 -7.10
C ASN A 183 -5.64 -1.69 -7.47
N LYS A 184 -5.35 -0.40 -7.66
CA LYS A 184 -6.33 0.57 -8.16
C LYS A 184 -6.77 0.27 -9.59
N ALA A 185 -5.87 -0.25 -10.43
CA ALA A 185 -6.18 -0.64 -11.80
C ALA A 185 -7.10 -1.88 -11.87
N LYS A 186 -7.02 -2.80 -10.90
CA LYS A 186 -7.90 -3.98 -10.79
C LYS A 186 -9.37 -3.66 -10.49
N LEU A 187 -9.66 -2.45 -10.03
CA LEU A 187 -11.03 -2.05 -9.70
C LEU A 187 -11.87 -1.85 -10.97
N ASN A 188 -13.10 -2.36 -10.95
CA ASN A 188 -14.06 -2.07 -12.02
C ASN A 188 -14.62 -0.64 -11.90
N PHE A 189 -15.43 -0.21 -12.88
CA PHE A 189 -15.98 1.15 -12.91
C PHE A 189 -16.84 1.48 -11.67
N ALA A 190 -17.73 0.57 -11.27
CA ALA A 190 -18.59 0.74 -10.11
C ALA A 190 -17.78 0.82 -8.80
N GLU A 191 -16.78 -0.04 -8.65
CA GLU A 191 -15.84 -0.03 -7.52
C GLU A 191 -15.04 1.27 -7.47
N LYS A 192 -14.56 1.78 -8.62
CA LYS A 192 -13.87 3.08 -8.69
C LYS A 192 -14.74 4.22 -8.20
N LEU A 193 -16.02 4.25 -8.57
CA LEU A 193 -16.97 5.24 -8.02
C LEU A 193 -17.16 5.05 -6.51
N LEU A 194 -17.35 3.80 -6.08
CA LEU A 194 -17.57 3.49 -4.66
C LEU A 194 -16.37 3.84 -3.79
N THR A 195 -15.14 3.77 -4.31
CA THR A 195 -13.94 4.16 -3.56
C THR A 195 -13.93 5.64 -3.16
N LYS A 196 -14.62 6.51 -3.90
CA LYS A 196 -14.72 7.95 -3.57
C LYS A 196 -15.53 8.18 -2.29
N VAL A 197 -16.50 7.30 -2.01
CA VAL A 197 -17.37 7.39 -0.83
C VAL A 197 -16.90 6.46 0.29
N LYS A 198 -16.42 5.25 -0.05
CA LYS A 198 -16.09 4.16 0.89
C LYS A 198 -14.68 3.61 0.65
N SER A 199 -13.68 4.49 0.59
CA SER A 199 -12.28 4.12 0.33
C SER A 199 -11.72 3.07 1.30
N SER A 200 -12.12 3.11 2.57
CA SER A 200 -11.67 2.19 3.62
C SER A 200 -12.07 0.73 3.38
N GLN A 201 -13.09 0.48 2.55
CA GLN A 201 -13.58 -0.86 2.24
C GLN A 201 -12.72 -1.56 1.17
N PHE A 202 -11.76 -0.86 0.58
CA PHE A 202 -10.86 -1.40 -0.43
C PHE A 202 -9.43 -1.44 0.11
N LYS A 203 -8.86 -2.64 0.21
CA LYS A 203 -7.45 -2.80 0.54
C LYS A 203 -6.58 -2.55 -0.70
N LEU A 204 -6.18 -1.30 -0.91
CA LEU A 204 -5.38 -0.91 -2.08
C LEU A 204 -3.88 -0.74 -1.77
N ARG A 205 -3.55 -0.37 -0.54
CA ARG A 205 -2.19 -0.02 -0.13
C ARG A 205 -1.56 -1.10 0.72
N TYR A 206 -0.25 -1.24 0.55
CA TYR A 206 0.59 -2.11 1.37
C TYR A 206 0.47 -1.72 2.84
N GLN A 207 0.29 -2.72 3.70
CA GLN A 207 0.19 -2.60 5.14
C GLN A 207 1.04 -3.67 5.82
N TYR A 208 1.80 -3.27 6.83
CA TYR A 208 2.59 -4.19 7.65
C TYR A 208 2.07 -4.19 9.08
N ARG A 209 1.99 -5.37 9.70
CA ARG A 209 1.60 -5.54 11.09
C ARG A 209 2.81 -6.03 11.88
N ASP A 210 3.26 -5.22 12.82
CA ASP A 210 4.35 -5.52 13.74
C ASP A 210 3.73 -5.96 15.07
N TYR A 211 3.71 -7.27 15.32
CA TYR A 211 3.11 -7.83 16.53
C TYR A 211 4.07 -7.72 17.73
N HIS A 212 3.54 -7.43 18.90
CA HIS A 212 4.30 -7.15 20.13
C HIS A 212 4.35 -8.34 21.08
N PHE A 213 4.12 -9.53 20.57
CA PHE A 213 4.18 -10.79 21.32
C PHE A 213 5.23 -11.73 20.73
N THR A 214 5.77 -12.59 21.60
CA THR A 214 6.69 -13.66 21.21
C THR A 214 5.94 -14.94 20.88
N GLN A 215 6.61 -15.88 20.22
CA GLN A 215 6.03 -17.20 19.95
C GLN A 215 5.62 -17.92 21.25
N ASP A 216 6.36 -17.74 22.33
CA ASP A 216 6.06 -18.36 23.64
C ASP A 216 4.77 -17.83 24.27
N GLN A 217 4.35 -16.62 23.91
CA GLN A 217 3.09 -16.03 24.34
C GLN A 217 1.90 -16.50 23.50
N LEU A 218 2.15 -17.10 22.33
CA LEU A 218 1.14 -17.71 21.45
C LEU A 218 0.86 -19.18 21.83
N ARG A 219 0.80 -19.49 23.13
CA ARG A 219 0.33 -20.80 23.60
C ARG A 219 -1.17 -20.88 23.35
N HIS A 220 -1.55 -21.61 22.31
CA HIS A 220 -2.94 -21.97 22.07
C HIS A 220 -3.36 -22.99 23.13
N SER A 221 -4.62 -22.94 23.53
CA SER A 221 -5.24 -24.02 24.30
C SER A 221 -5.32 -25.26 23.41
N ALA A 222 -4.30 -26.11 23.46
CA ALA A 222 -4.41 -27.47 22.99
C ALA A 222 -5.23 -28.27 24.02
N PRO A 223 -6.12 -29.19 23.60
CA PRO A 223 -6.66 -30.16 24.52
C PRO A 223 -5.49 -30.89 25.18
N GLU A 224 -5.55 -31.10 26.49
CA GLU A 224 -4.60 -31.99 27.16
C GLU A 224 -4.61 -33.33 26.43
N GLU A 225 -3.44 -33.84 26.06
CA GLU A 225 -3.28 -35.18 25.52
C GLU A 225 -3.72 -36.17 26.62
N LYS A 226 -5.02 -36.44 26.68
CA LYS A 226 -5.54 -37.58 27.42
C LYS A 226 -5.07 -38.80 26.64
N ASP A 227 -4.30 -39.62 27.35
CA ASP A 227 -3.73 -40.90 26.95
C ASP A 227 -4.53 -41.60 25.83
N VAL A 228 -3.82 -41.98 24.76
CA VAL A 228 -4.29 -42.24 23.39
C VAL A 228 -5.18 -43.49 23.24
N SER A 229 -5.85 -43.93 24.30
CA SER A 229 -6.38 -45.29 24.42
C SER A 229 -7.85 -45.50 24.02
N CYS A 230 -8.63 -44.45 23.68
CA CYS A 230 -10.10 -44.63 23.60
C CYS A 230 -10.87 -43.95 22.45
N LEU A 231 -10.24 -43.29 21.46
CA LEU A 231 -11.02 -42.65 20.38
C LEU A 231 -11.51 -43.62 19.28
N PHE A 232 -10.96 -44.84 19.18
CA PHE A 232 -11.35 -45.83 18.17
C PHE A 232 -12.12 -47.05 18.71
N LYS A 233 -12.55 -47.05 19.97
CA LYS A 233 -13.39 -48.12 20.53
C LYS A 233 -14.87 -47.79 20.38
N ILE A 234 -15.34 -47.67 19.15
CA ILE A 234 -16.79 -47.70 18.88
C ILE A 234 -17.12 -49.18 18.64
N HIS A 235 -17.62 -49.86 19.66
CA HIS A 235 -18.32 -51.13 19.46
C HIS A 235 -19.74 -50.81 19.01
N ASN A 236 -20.08 -51.16 17.77
CA ASN A 236 -21.46 -51.15 17.32
C ASN A 236 -22.26 -52.14 18.18
N SER A 237 -23.30 -51.63 18.83
CA SER A 237 -24.35 -52.43 19.47
C SER A 237 -25.46 -52.71 18.48
#